data_AF-A0ABD7Z8S4-F1
#
_entry.id   AF-A0ABD7Z8S4-F1
#
_cell.length_a   1.000
_cell.length_b   1.000
_cell.length_c   1.000
_cell.angle_alpha   90.00
_cell.angle_beta   90.00
_cell.angle_gamma   90.00
#
_symmetry.space_group_name_H-M   'P 1'
#
loop_
_entity.id
_entity.type
_entity.pdbx_description
1 polymer ?
#
loop_
_entity_poly.entity_id
_entity_poly.type
_entity_poly.pdbx_seq_one_letter_code
_entity_poly.pdbx_strand_id
1 'polypeptide(L)'
;MQLTRKQVKLIPQWQVLVVAVLAFASCVTCLLMNHSHKDIIGSLIRSNLPVLISQSFLLVFFTWQISQCQPIAPLVGIRQQSEKIQRYLIFMLLTESTFYFAIYTVTFVFSGINPFIDGSAMIGSLILLLRFLLIAILAIMIAAAYQHRHVGAILTLALLGNFAYHYLLEMKVLLIMYSPIYDPVYRAIHHLYEG
;
A
#
# COMPACT_ATOMS: atom_id res chain seq x y z
N MET A 1 6.06 -28.12 30.80
CA MET A 1 4.98 -27.97 29.80
C MET A 1 5.61 -27.57 28.47
N GLN A 2 5.86 -28.55 27.58
CA GLN A 2 6.52 -28.33 26.29
C GLN A 2 5.57 -27.62 25.32
N LEU A 3 5.93 -26.40 24.92
CA LEU A 3 5.31 -25.73 23.77
C LEU A 3 5.74 -26.50 22.50
N THR A 4 4.89 -27.39 22.04
CA THR A 4 5.12 -28.16 20.83
C THR A 4 5.23 -27.22 19.62
N ARG A 5 6.18 -27.52 18.72
CA ARG A 5 6.48 -26.84 17.44
C ARG A 5 5.26 -26.44 16.60
N LYS A 6 4.06 -26.97 16.86
CA LYS A 6 2.81 -26.66 16.17
C LYS A 6 2.25 -25.26 16.44
N GLN A 7 2.61 -24.60 17.54
CA GLN A 7 2.14 -23.24 17.84
C GLN A 7 2.99 -22.12 17.20
N VAL A 8 4.08 -22.46 16.51
CA VAL A 8 5.01 -21.48 15.93
C VAL A 8 4.56 -20.98 14.55
N LYS A 9 3.52 -21.55 13.94
CA LYS A 9 2.80 -20.89 12.83
C LYS A 9 1.79 -19.90 13.43
N LEU A 10 2.28 -18.88 14.14
CA LEU A 10 1.43 -17.80 14.66
C LEU A 10 0.73 -17.04 13.52
N ILE A 11 1.29 -17.14 12.31
CA ILE A 11 0.85 -16.44 11.12
C ILE A 11 0.81 -17.45 9.94
N PRO A 12 -0.37 -17.70 9.35
CA PRO A 12 -0.52 -18.70 8.30
C PRO A 12 -0.03 -18.24 6.92
N GLN A 13 0.53 -19.16 6.14
CA GLN A 13 1.16 -18.87 4.83
C GLN A 13 0.21 -18.35 3.75
N TRP A 14 -1.12 -18.50 3.92
CA TRP A 14 -2.11 -17.99 2.97
C TRP A 14 -2.18 -16.46 2.91
N GLN A 15 -1.61 -15.76 3.90
CA GLN A 15 -1.60 -14.30 3.92
C GLN A 15 -0.83 -13.70 2.75
N VAL A 16 0.29 -14.33 2.37
CA VAL A 16 1.05 -13.96 1.17
C VAL A 16 0.20 -14.08 -0.10
N LEU A 17 -0.69 -15.06 -0.16
CA LEU A 17 -1.60 -15.25 -1.29
C LEU A 17 -2.66 -14.14 -1.35
N VAL A 18 -3.17 -13.66 -0.21
CA VAL A 18 -4.09 -12.50 -0.18
C VAL A 18 -3.41 -11.26 -0.70
N VAL A 19 -2.19 -10.98 -0.24
CA VAL A 19 -1.40 -9.84 -0.69
C VAL A 19 -1.13 -9.92 -2.19
N ALA A 20 -0.79 -11.11 -2.70
CA ALA A 20 -0.60 -11.35 -4.14
C ALA A 20 -1.88 -11.10 -4.95
N VAL A 21 -3.02 -11.62 -4.49
CA VAL A 21 -4.32 -11.42 -5.14
C VAL A 21 -4.71 -9.95 -5.15
N LEU A 22 -4.52 -9.23 -4.03
CA LEU A 22 -4.79 -7.79 -3.94
C LEU A 22 -3.90 -6.99 -4.89
N ALA A 23 -2.60 -7.28 -4.93
CA ALA A 23 -1.65 -6.61 -5.82
C ALA A 23 -1.96 -6.87 -7.30
N PHE A 24 -2.23 -8.12 -7.64
CA PHE A 24 -2.55 -8.52 -9.01
C PHE A 24 -3.89 -7.91 -9.46
N ALA A 25 -4.94 -7.99 -8.64
CA ALA A 25 -6.22 -7.35 -8.93
C ALA A 25 -6.06 -5.85 -9.12
N SER A 26 -5.31 -5.17 -8.24
CA SER A 26 -5.02 -3.74 -8.37
C SER A 26 -4.33 -3.42 -9.70
N CYS A 27 -3.34 -4.20 -10.11
CA CYS A 27 -2.62 -3.99 -11.36
C CYS A 27 -3.50 -4.26 -12.58
N VAL A 28 -4.24 -5.37 -12.60
CA VAL A 28 -5.13 -5.72 -13.72
C VAL A 28 -6.20 -4.65 -13.90
N THR A 29 -6.81 -4.17 -12.83
CA THR A 29 -7.82 -3.11 -12.94
C THR A 29 -7.20 -1.79 -13.42
N CYS A 30 -6.00 -1.43 -12.94
CA CYS A 30 -5.26 -0.29 -13.47
C CYS A 30 -5.02 -0.41 -14.98
N LEU A 31 -4.54 -1.57 -15.44
CA LEU A 31 -4.29 -1.83 -16.86
C LEU A 31 -5.57 -1.75 -17.70
N LEU A 32 -6.67 -2.34 -17.21
CA LEU A 32 -7.97 -2.27 -17.88
C LEU A 32 -8.50 -0.84 -17.98
N MET A 33 -8.21 0.02 -17.01
CA MET A 33 -8.63 1.43 -17.02
C MET A 33 -7.61 2.36 -17.71
N ASN A 34 -6.48 1.84 -18.19
CA ASN A 34 -5.41 2.63 -18.79
C ASN A 34 -5.64 2.96 -20.26
N HIS A 35 -6.79 3.59 -20.59
CA HIS A 35 -7.15 3.88 -21.97
C HIS A 35 -6.53 5.17 -22.54
N SER A 36 -6.20 6.16 -21.70
CA SER A 36 -5.79 7.51 -22.13
C SER A 36 -4.31 7.84 -21.86
N HIS A 37 -3.75 7.45 -20.71
CA HIS A 37 -2.42 7.91 -20.26
C HIS A 37 -1.29 6.92 -20.52
N LYS A 38 -1.63 5.68 -20.91
CA LYS A 38 -0.70 4.61 -21.36
C LYS A 38 0.55 4.41 -20.48
N ASP A 39 0.50 4.79 -19.20
CA ASP A 39 1.64 4.66 -18.29
C ASP A 39 1.20 4.28 -16.87
N ILE A 40 2.18 3.95 -16.01
CA ILE A 40 1.89 3.43 -14.67
C ILE A 40 1.37 4.52 -13.74
N ILE A 41 1.79 5.78 -13.92
CA ILE A 41 1.51 6.87 -12.98
C ILE A 41 0.11 7.42 -13.21
N GLY A 42 -0.24 7.71 -14.46
CA GLY A 42 -1.58 8.11 -14.86
C GLY A 42 -2.61 7.06 -14.50
N SER A 43 -2.33 5.79 -14.79
CA SER A 43 -3.21 4.67 -14.44
C SER A 43 -3.39 4.51 -12.92
N LEU A 44 -2.30 4.57 -12.15
CA LEU A 44 -2.31 4.39 -10.70
C LEU A 44 -3.01 5.53 -9.97
N ILE A 45 -2.76 6.79 -10.36
CA ILE A 45 -3.27 7.96 -9.66
C ILE A 45 -4.69 8.30 -10.13
N ARG A 46 -5.01 8.21 -11.42
CA ARG A 46 -6.34 8.59 -11.94
C ARG A 46 -7.43 7.54 -11.66
N SER A 47 -7.09 6.26 -11.63
CA SER A 47 -8.09 5.21 -11.36
C SER A 47 -8.67 5.29 -9.96
N ASN A 48 -7.98 5.92 -8.99
CA ASN A 48 -8.29 5.97 -7.55
C ASN A 48 -8.41 4.58 -6.86
N LEU A 49 -8.70 3.51 -7.60
CA LEU A 49 -8.95 2.15 -7.12
C LEU A 49 -7.78 1.57 -6.33
N PRO A 50 -6.50 1.76 -6.71
CA PRO A 50 -5.39 1.28 -5.90
C PRO A 50 -5.41 1.84 -4.48
N VAL A 51 -5.79 3.10 -4.32
CA VAL A 51 -5.82 3.76 -3.02
C VAL A 51 -7.11 3.42 -2.26
N LEU A 52 -8.25 3.59 -2.92
CA LEU A 52 -9.58 3.41 -2.31
C LEU A 52 -9.86 1.96 -1.94
N ILE A 53 -9.38 1.01 -2.75
CA ILE A 53 -9.69 -0.40 -2.58
C ILE A 53 -8.44 -1.15 -2.11
N SER A 54 -7.47 -1.43 -2.97
CA SER A 54 -6.45 -2.44 -2.67
C SER A 54 -5.53 -2.06 -1.51
N GLN A 55 -5.01 -0.83 -1.47
CA GLN A 55 -4.18 -0.34 -0.36
C GLN A 55 -5.00 -0.19 0.93
N SER A 56 -6.25 0.27 0.84
CA SER A 56 -7.14 0.34 2.01
C SER A 56 -7.43 -1.04 2.59
N PHE A 57 -7.72 -2.03 1.74
CA PHE A 57 -7.86 -3.43 2.16
C PHE A 57 -6.57 -4.01 2.72
N LEU A 58 -5.40 -3.64 2.18
CA LEU A 58 -4.11 -4.04 2.72
C LEU A 58 -3.92 -3.52 4.16
N LEU A 59 -4.25 -2.25 4.42
CA LEU A 59 -4.18 -1.67 5.77
C LEU A 59 -5.18 -2.31 6.76
N VAL A 60 -6.39 -2.62 6.28
CA VAL A 60 -7.38 -3.38 7.05
C VAL A 60 -6.85 -4.79 7.36
N PHE A 61 -6.23 -5.44 6.39
CA PHE A 61 -5.64 -6.76 6.54
C PHE A 61 -4.48 -6.78 7.56
N PHE A 62 -3.61 -5.78 7.51
CA PHE A 62 -2.55 -5.57 8.51
C PHE A 62 -3.14 -5.41 9.91
N THR A 63 -4.15 -4.56 10.04
CA THR A 63 -4.86 -4.37 11.31
C THR A 63 -5.47 -5.67 11.82
N TRP A 64 -6.08 -6.45 10.92
CA TRP A 64 -6.64 -7.74 11.26
C TRP A 64 -5.57 -8.71 11.76
N GLN A 65 -4.41 -8.83 11.09
CA GLN A 65 -3.28 -9.66 11.54
C GLN A 65 -2.80 -9.25 12.95
N ILE A 66 -2.68 -7.95 13.21
CA ILE A 66 -2.29 -7.45 14.55
C ILE A 66 -3.36 -7.79 15.59
N SER A 67 -4.65 -7.60 15.26
CA SER A 67 -5.77 -7.89 16.16
C SER A 67 -5.79 -9.35 16.62
N GLN A 68 -5.40 -10.30 15.77
CA GLN A 68 -5.29 -11.73 16.12
C GLN A 68 -4.20 -12.00 17.16
N CYS A 69 -3.16 -11.16 17.22
CA CYS A 69 -2.04 -11.32 18.15
C CYS A 69 -2.31 -10.66 19.52
N GLN A 70 -3.22 -9.69 19.60
CA GLN A 70 -3.48 -8.91 20.83
C GLN A 70 -3.97 -9.71 22.03
N PRO A 71 -4.82 -10.74 21.90
CA PRO A 71 -5.25 -11.55 23.05
C PRO A 71 -4.08 -12.21 23.79
N ILE A 72 -2.98 -12.45 23.10
CA ILE A 72 -1.78 -13.11 23.63
C ILE A 72 -0.78 -12.07 24.15
N ALA A 73 -0.95 -10.77 23.84
CA ALA A 73 -0.03 -9.70 24.23
C ALA A 73 0.22 -9.61 25.75
N PRO A 74 -0.79 -9.73 26.64
CA PRO A 74 -0.55 -9.73 28.08
C PRO A 74 0.35 -10.89 28.53
N LEU A 75 0.13 -12.09 27.98
CA LEU A 75 0.91 -13.29 28.30
C LEU A 75 2.36 -13.20 27.82
N VAL A 76 2.58 -12.57 26.66
CA VAL A 76 3.90 -12.29 26.10
C VAL A 76 4.63 -11.22 26.91
N GLY A 77 3.89 -10.21 27.37
CA GLY A 77 4.40 -9.14 28.23
C GLY A 77 4.97 -9.67 29.54
N ILE A 78 4.25 -10.59 30.20
CA ILE A 78 4.71 -11.27 31.43
C ILE A 78 6.05 -12.01 31.20
N ARG A 79 6.27 -12.51 29.99
CA ARG A 79 7.50 -13.24 29.60
C ARG A 79 8.62 -12.33 29.06
N GLN A 80 8.43 -11.01 29.04
CA GLN A 80 9.37 -10.03 28.51
C GLN A 80 9.79 -10.31 27.04
N GLN A 81 8.89 -10.87 26.22
CA GLN A 81 9.15 -11.17 24.80
C GLN A 81 8.42 -10.20 23.84
N SER A 82 7.83 -9.13 24.36
CA SER A 82 6.96 -8.22 23.60
C SER A 82 7.69 -7.51 22.46
N GLU A 83 8.93 -7.05 22.69
CA GLU A 83 9.76 -6.41 21.66
C GLU A 83 10.08 -7.36 20.51
N LYS A 84 10.36 -8.63 20.82
CA LYS A 84 10.68 -9.64 19.81
C LYS A 84 9.48 -9.90 18.89
N ILE A 85 8.28 -10.00 19.47
CA ILE A 85 7.05 -10.17 18.69
C ILE A 85 6.77 -8.91 17.87
N GLN A 86 6.92 -7.72 18.44
CA GLN A 86 6.69 -6.46 17.72
C GLN A 86 7.65 -6.31 16.52
N ARG A 87 8.95 -6.61 16.68
CA ARG A 87 9.90 -6.61 15.56
C ARG A 87 9.52 -7.61 14.48
N TYR A 88 9.07 -8.80 14.87
CA TYR A 88 8.61 -9.81 13.93
C TYR A 88 7.38 -9.33 13.14
N LEU A 89 6.40 -8.71 13.81
CA LEU A 89 5.22 -8.13 13.17
C LEU A 89 5.60 -7.01 12.20
N ILE A 90 6.47 -6.08 12.60
CA ILE A 90 6.97 -5.03 11.71
C ILE A 90 7.63 -5.64 10.47
N PHE A 91 8.54 -6.60 10.66
CA PHE A 91 9.24 -7.26 9.55
C PHE A 91 8.26 -7.96 8.60
N MET A 92 7.26 -8.65 9.15
CA MET A 92 6.21 -9.33 8.38
C MET A 92 5.42 -8.33 7.53
N LEU A 93 4.88 -7.26 8.13
CA LEU A 93 4.09 -6.26 7.39
C LEU A 93 4.91 -5.51 6.33
N LEU A 94 6.19 -5.23 6.61
CA LEU A 94 7.09 -4.60 5.63
C LEU A 94 7.40 -5.54 4.47
N THR A 95 7.56 -6.83 4.73
CA THR A 95 7.76 -7.85 3.70
C THR A 95 6.52 -7.95 2.81
N GLU A 96 5.32 -8.00 3.40
CA GLU A 96 4.06 -8.02 2.67
C GLU A 96 3.85 -6.74 1.84
N SER A 97 4.17 -5.57 2.41
CA SER A 97 4.14 -4.31 1.67
C SER A 97 5.10 -4.34 0.47
N THR A 98 6.34 -4.78 0.68
CA THR A 98 7.32 -4.92 -0.40
C THR A 98 6.83 -5.86 -1.49
N PHE A 99 6.25 -6.99 -1.07
CA PHE A 99 5.72 -7.99 -1.98
C PHE A 99 4.53 -7.47 -2.81
N TYR A 100 3.62 -6.71 -2.17
CA TYR A 100 2.51 -6.03 -2.84
C TYR A 100 3.00 -5.11 -3.97
N PHE A 101 3.92 -4.20 -3.66
CA PHE A 101 4.45 -3.24 -4.64
C PHE A 101 5.31 -3.93 -5.71
N ALA A 102 6.05 -4.98 -5.35
CA ALA A 102 6.82 -5.76 -6.30
C ALA A 102 5.90 -6.45 -7.33
N ILE A 103 4.86 -7.16 -6.88
CA ILE A 103 3.90 -7.81 -7.80
C ILE A 103 3.22 -6.78 -8.68
N TYR A 104 2.74 -5.67 -8.11
CA TYR A 104 2.09 -4.62 -8.87
C TYR A 104 3.02 -4.09 -9.99
N THR A 105 4.24 -3.70 -9.63
CA THR A 105 5.20 -3.09 -10.57
C THR A 105 5.64 -4.09 -11.63
N VAL A 106 5.99 -5.32 -11.22
CA VAL A 106 6.39 -6.39 -12.13
C VAL A 106 5.27 -6.70 -13.12
N THR A 107 4.04 -6.89 -12.62
CA THR A 107 2.88 -7.21 -13.48
C THR A 107 2.63 -6.09 -14.49
N PHE A 108 2.77 -4.83 -14.07
CA PHE A 108 2.64 -3.69 -14.99
C PHE A 108 3.74 -3.69 -16.05
N VAL A 109 5.01 -3.88 -15.68
CA VAL A 109 6.14 -3.91 -16.63
C VAL A 109 5.99 -5.06 -17.63
N PHE A 110 5.52 -6.23 -17.19
CA PHE A 110 5.27 -7.38 -18.06
C PHE A 110 4.02 -7.26 -18.94
N SER A 111 3.18 -6.24 -18.73
CA SER A 111 2.00 -5.99 -19.58
C SER A 111 2.35 -5.51 -21.00
N GLY A 112 3.61 -5.13 -21.25
CA GLY A 112 4.06 -4.57 -22.53
C GLY A 112 3.80 -3.07 -22.70
N ILE A 113 3.21 -2.42 -21.69
CA ILE A 113 3.03 -0.96 -21.65
C ILE A 113 4.31 -0.31 -21.11
N ASN A 114 4.77 0.77 -21.76
CA ASN A 114 5.91 1.53 -21.26
C ASN A 114 5.56 2.15 -19.88
N PRO A 115 6.36 1.94 -18.83
CA PRO A 115 6.01 2.39 -17.49
C PRO A 115 5.86 3.91 -17.35
N PHE A 116 6.60 4.69 -18.14
CA PHE A 116 6.59 6.14 -18.10
C PHE A 116 6.52 6.67 -19.54
N ILE A 117 5.39 7.28 -19.90
CA ILE A 117 5.18 7.88 -21.22
C ILE A 117 4.90 9.37 -21.09
N ASP A 118 4.02 9.76 -20.16
CA ASP A 118 3.53 11.14 -20.10
C ASP A 118 4.52 12.10 -19.44
N GLY A 119 5.43 11.58 -18.63
CA GLY A 119 6.28 12.37 -17.75
C GLY A 119 7.63 11.75 -17.45
N SER A 120 8.43 12.47 -16.68
CA SER A 120 9.80 12.07 -16.32
C SER A 120 9.81 10.78 -15.51
N ALA A 121 10.54 9.77 -16.00
CA ALA A 121 10.72 8.49 -15.30
C ALA A 121 11.30 8.64 -13.89
N MET A 122 12.13 9.67 -13.65
CA MET A 122 12.66 9.98 -12.32
C MET A 122 11.54 10.38 -11.36
N ILE A 123 10.65 11.29 -11.79
CA ILE A 123 9.53 11.76 -10.98
C ILE A 123 8.51 10.63 -10.78
N GLY A 124 8.21 9.87 -11.83
CA GLY A 124 7.33 8.71 -11.73
C GLY A 124 7.86 7.66 -10.75
N SER A 125 9.15 7.34 -10.81
CA SER A 125 9.79 6.43 -9.85
C SER A 125 9.75 6.96 -8.42
N LEU A 126 9.96 8.27 -8.23
CA LEU A 126 9.85 8.92 -6.92
C LEU A 126 8.44 8.81 -6.34
N ILE A 127 7.40 8.99 -7.17
CA ILE A 127 5.99 8.82 -6.76
C ILE A 127 5.74 7.38 -6.28
N LEU A 128 6.17 6.39 -7.06
CA LEU A 128 6.02 4.97 -6.67
C LEU A 128 6.74 4.66 -5.36
N LEU A 129 7.95 5.21 -5.17
CA LEU A 129 8.71 5.06 -3.95
C LEU A 129 8.01 5.71 -2.75
N LEU A 130 7.51 6.94 -2.90
CA LEU A 130 6.79 7.64 -1.83
C LEU A 130 5.52 6.90 -1.41
N ARG A 131 4.79 6.30 -2.36
CA ARG A 131 3.66 5.42 -2.03
C ARG A 131 4.07 4.22 -1.20
N PHE A 132 5.14 3.53 -1.61
CA PHE A 132 5.67 2.40 -0.84
C PHE A 132 6.05 2.85 0.57
N LEU A 133 6.79 3.95 0.70
CA LEU A 133 7.22 4.49 1.99
C LEU A 133 6.04 4.87 2.87
N LEU A 134 4.99 5.48 2.32
CA LEU A 134 3.77 5.79 3.06
C LEU A 134 3.15 4.51 3.65
N ILE A 135 2.89 3.50 2.81
CA ILE A 135 2.28 2.24 3.28
C ILE A 135 3.19 1.55 4.30
N ALA A 136 4.51 1.58 4.11
CA ALA A 136 5.46 1.04 5.08
C ALA A 136 5.40 1.77 6.44
N ILE A 137 5.32 3.10 6.45
CA ILE A 137 5.17 3.90 7.69
C ILE A 137 3.84 3.57 8.36
N LEU A 138 2.75 3.51 7.61
CA LEU A 138 1.43 3.16 8.13
C LEU A 138 1.40 1.74 8.70
N ALA A 139 2.07 0.79 8.04
CA ALA A 139 2.23 -0.58 8.52
C ALA A 139 3.01 -0.64 9.84
N ILE A 140 4.10 0.14 9.97
CA ILE A 140 4.85 0.26 11.22
C ILE A 140 3.97 0.84 12.34
N MET A 141 3.18 1.87 12.05
CA MET A 141 2.23 2.45 13.02
C MET A 141 1.18 1.42 13.48
N ILE A 142 0.63 0.64 12.54
CA ILE A 142 -0.31 -0.44 12.85
C ILE A 142 0.36 -1.53 13.68
N ALA A 143 1.60 -1.93 13.37
CA ALA A 143 2.33 -2.90 14.19
C ALA A 143 2.65 -2.38 15.59
N ALA A 144 2.97 -1.08 15.72
CA ALA A 144 3.18 -0.44 17.02
C ALA A 144 1.90 -0.46 17.89
N ALA A 145 0.72 -0.52 17.27
CA ALA A 145 -0.56 -0.67 17.95
C ALA A 145 -0.75 -2.02 18.66
N TYR A 146 0.16 -2.98 18.49
CA TYR A 146 0.03 -4.35 19.01
C TYR A 146 -0.39 -4.43 20.50
N GLN A 147 0.17 -3.58 21.36
CA GLN A 147 -0.15 -3.56 22.80
C GLN A 147 -1.30 -2.63 23.16
N HIS A 148 -1.83 -1.86 22.21
CA HIS A 148 -2.85 -0.85 22.45
C HIS A 148 -4.26 -1.41 22.22
N ARG A 149 -5.19 -1.07 23.12
CA ARG A 149 -6.59 -1.52 23.05
C ARG A 149 -7.37 -0.94 21.85
N HIS A 150 -6.89 0.16 21.27
CA HIS A 150 -7.63 0.94 20.27
C HIS A 150 -7.04 0.82 18.84
N VAL A 151 -6.76 -0.39 18.38
CA VAL A 151 -6.21 -0.62 17.02
C VAL A 151 -7.15 -0.08 15.93
N GLY A 152 -8.47 -0.12 16.15
CA GLY A 152 -9.44 0.45 15.22
C GLY A 152 -9.23 1.95 14.98
N ALA A 153 -8.88 2.72 16.00
CA ALA A 153 -8.58 4.15 15.84
C ALA A 153 -7.29 4.37 15.02
N ILE A 154 -6.29 3.51 15.20
CA ILE A 154 -5.04 3.56 14.43
C ILE A 154 -5.30 3.19 12.96
N LEU A 155 -6.18 2.22 12.68
CA LEU A 155 -6.63 1.92 11.32
C LEU A 155 -7.33 3.13 10.70
N THR A 156 -8.26 3.79 11.41
CA THR A 156 -8.93 4.99 10.89
C THR A 156 -7.92 6.07 10.54
N LEU A 157 -6.94 6.34 11.40
CA LEU A 157 -5.86 7.29 11.12
C LEU A 157 -5.00 6.86 9.93
N ALA A 158 -4.70 5.57 9.79
CA ALA A 158 -3.92 5.07 8.67
C ALA A 158 -4.66 5.23 7.33
N LEU A 159 -5.97 4.94 7.29
CA LEU A 159 -6.80 5.15 6.11
C LEU A 159 -6.91 6.63 5.75
N LEU A 160 -7.15 7.50 6.74
CA LEU A 160 -7.16 8.95 6.52
C LEU A 160 -5.81 9.45 6.00
N GLY A 161 -4.70 8.95 6.53
CA GLY A 161 -3.35 9.26 6.05
C GLY A 161 -3.15 8.84 4.59
N ASN A 162 -3.61 7.63 4.24
CA ASN A 162 -3.55 7.12 2.87
C ASN A 162 -4.35 8.01 1.89
N PHE A 163 -5.57 8.38 2.27
CA PHE A 163 -6.43 9.26 1.46
C PHE A 163 -5.89 10.69 1.38
N ALA A 164 -5.41 11.25 2.49
CA ALA A 164 -4.85 12.59 2.52
C ALA A 164 -3.62 12.67 1.60
N TYR A 165 -2.72 11.68 1.67
CA TYR A 165 -1.59 11.62 0.76
C TYR A 165 -2.04 11.58 -0.71
N HIS A 166 -2.99 10.71 -1.04
CA HIS A 166 -3.45 10.57 -2.42
C HIS A 166 -4.13 11.84 -2.97
N TYR A 167 -5.09 12.39 -2.23
CA TYR A 167 -5.92 13.50 -2.73
C TYR A 167 -5.27 14.88 -2.54
N LEU A 168 -4.39 15.05 -1.56
CA LEU A 168 -3.78 16.36 -1.29
C LEU A 168 -2.38 16.48 -1.88
N LEU A 169 -1.57 15.41 -1.89
CA LEU A 169 -0.20 15.46 -2.39
C LEU A 169 -0.10 14.86 -3.79
N GLU A 170 -0.56 13.62 -4.00
CA GLU A 170 -0.35 12.98 -5.29
C GLU A 170 -1.13 13.63 -6.42
N MET A 171 -2.45 13.71 -6.28
CA MET A 171 -3.31 14.23 -7.35
C MET A 171 -3.07 15.72 -7.62
N LYS A 172 -2.82 16.52 -6.56
CA LYS A 172 -2.74 17.98 -6.69
C LYS A 172 -1.34 18.52 -6.92
N VAL A 173 -0.29 17.78 -6.55
CA VAL A 173 1.09 18.28 -6.61
C VAL A 173 1.94 17.34 -7.44
N LEU A 174 2.11 16.09 -7.01
CA LEU A 174 3.10 15.18 -7.62
C LEU A 174 2.72 14.78 -9.05
N LEU A 175 1.44 14.59 -9.34
CA LEU A 175 0.96 14.24 -10.68
C LEU A 175 1.18 15.40 -11.67
N ILE A 176 0.99 16.64 -11.23
CA ILE A 176 1.28 17.83 -12.04
C ILE A 176 2.78 17.99 -12.28
N MET A 177 3.60 17.72 -11.24
CA MET A 177 5.06 17.71 -11.40
C MET A 177 5.54 16.60 -12.34
N TYR A 178 4.83 15.47 -12.37
CA TYR A 178 5.14 14.36 -13.28
C TYR A 178 4.90 14.76 -14.74
N SER A 179 3.73 15.33 -15.05
CA SER A 179 3.43 15.86 -16.37
C SER A 179 2.45 17.05 -16.30
N PRO A 180 2.70 18.16 -17.02
CA PRO A 180 1.78 19.30 -17.10
C PRO A 180 0.41 18.93 -17.68
N ILE A 181 0.29 17.83 -18.41
CA ILE A 181 -0.99 17.36 -18.98
C ILE A 181 -2.02 17.11 -17.87
N TYR A 182 -1.58 16.84 -16.64
CA TYR A 182 -2.48 16.65 -15.52
C TYR A 182 -2.96 17.96 -14.86
N ASP A 183 -2.34 19.10 -15.17
CA ASP A 183 -2.79 20.42 -14.69
C ASP A 183 -4.08 20.85 -15.43
N PRO A 184 -5.19 21.10 -14.70
CA PRO A 184 -6.42 21.61 -15.30
C PRO A 184 -6.24 22.91 -16.08
N VAL A 185 -5.37 23.82 -15.62
CA VAL A 185 -5.13 25.12 -16.26
C VAL A 185 -4.37 24.92 -17.57
N TYR A 186 -3.31 24.12 -17.54
CA TYR A 186 -2.56 23.76 -18.73
C TYR A 186 -3.46 23.12 -19.80
N ARG A 187 -4.32 22.18 -19.39
CA ARG A 187 -5.28 21.54 -20.31
C ARG A 187 -6.28 22.52 -20.91
N ALA A 188 -6.80 23.45 -20.11
CA ALA A 188 -7.74 24.44 -20.59
C ALA A 188 -7.12 25.38 -21.64
N ILE A 189 -5.86 25.79 -21.43
CA ILE A 189 -5.11 26.64 -22.37
C ILE A 189 -4.81 25.91 -23.69
N HIS A 190 -4.48 24.62 -23.61
CA HIS A 190 -4.08 23.81 -24.77
C HIS A 190 -5.24 23.02 -25.39
N HIS A 191 -6.48 23.26 -24.95
CA HIS A 191 -7.68 22.56 -25.40
C HIS A 191 -7.57 21.02 -25.33
N LEU A 192 -6.85 20.51 -24.33
CA LEU A 192 -6.67 19.08 -24.09
C LEU A 192 -7.82 18.56 -23.22
N TYR A 193 -8.97 18.33 -23.85
CA TYR A 193 -10.17 17.79 -23.20
C TYR A 193 -10.18 16.26 -23.25
N GLU A 194 -9.19 15.61 -22.64
CA GLU A 194 -9.24 14.16 -22.42
C GLU A 194 -9.96 13.84 -21.10
N GLY A 195 -11.19 13.33 -21.26
CA GLY A 195 -12.11 12.87 -20.21
C GLY A 195 -11.60 11.70 -19.38
#